data_AF-A0A2W5Q1P0-F1
#
_entry.id   AF-A0A2W5Q1P0-F1
#
_cell.length_a   1.000
_cell.length_b   1.000
_cell.length_c   1.000
_cell.angle_alpha   90.00
_cell.angle_beta   90.00
_cell.angle_gamma   90.00
#
_symmetry.space_group_name_H-M   'P 1'
#
loop_
_entity.id
_entity.type
_entity.pdbx_description
1 polymer ?
#
loop_
_entity_poly.entity_id
_entity_poly.type
_entity_poly.pdbx_seq_one_letter_code
_entity_poly.pdbx_strand_id
1 'polypeptide(L)'
;MDVKTGFFYLFSVVLLFAAFRVITARNPVHAVLYLMLAFSQAAAVWLLLKAEFLAIALVLVYLGAVMVLFLFVVMMLDLNIDSLRQGFWKHFPLAALIGVVIALEMAYVLMGGFRLQGSAPAEMAQAAAAQGSNTKALGLLLYSEYVYPVQIAAVILVVAMIAAIALTLRQRKDTKFVNVKDQVHVKAAERMSVVKLAATLPPPSLGAMLFALSVIGIFLNRKNLIVLLMCIELMLLAVNMNFVAFSHYLGDMHGQIFVFFILTVAAAESAIGLALLVLLFRNKSNINVDELNSLKG
;
A
#
# COMPACT_ATOMS: atom_id res chain seq x y z
N MET A 1 -41.20 22.48 -7.37
CA MET A 1 -39.94 22.03 -8.02
C MET A 1 -40.25 20.75 -8.78
N ASP A 2 -39.56 20.46 -9.89
CA ASP A 2 -39.63 19.11 -10.49
C ASP A 2 -38.96 18.09 -9.54
N VAL A 3 -39.48 16.87 -9.54
CA VAL A 3 -38.98 15.74 -8.74
C VAL A 3 -37.51 15.47 -9.07
N LYS A 4 -37.12 15.59 -10.35
CA LYS A 4 -35.72 15.45 -10.80
C LYS A 4 -34.82 16.52 -10.20
N THR A 5 -35.29 17.77 -10.10
CA THR A 5 -34.57 18.87 -9.45
C THR A 5 -34.40 18.62 -7.95
N GLY A 6 -35.42 18.04 -7.29
CA GLY A 6 -35.31 17.60 -5.89
C GLY A 6 -34.22 16.56 -5.68
N PHE A 7 -34.23 15.48 -6.49
CA PHE A 7 -33.17 14.46 -6.44
C PHE A 7 -31.79 15.01 -6.79
N PHE A 8 -31.67 15.91 -7.77
CA PHE A 8 -30.41 16.55 -8.12
C PHE A 8 -29.79 17.27 -6.91
N TYR A 9 -30.54 18.15 -6.24
CA TYR A 9 -30.01 18.85 -5.06
C TYR A 9 -29.70 17.90 -3.90
N LEU A 10 -30.54 16.87 -3.67
CA LEU A 10 -30.28 15.85 -2.64
C LEU A 10 -28.94 15.14 -2.89
N PHE A 11 -28.73 14.59 -4.08
CA PHE A 11 -27.49 13.88 -4.42
C PHE A 11 -26.28 14.83 -4.41
N SER A 12 -26.41 16.07 -4.89
CA SER A 12 -25.35 17.07 -4.85
C SER A 12 -24.94 17.45 -3.42
N VAL A 13 -25.88 17.62 -2.49
CA VAL A 13 -25.58 17.91 -1.08
C VAL A 13 -24.86 16.74 -0.41
N VAL A 14 -25.33 15.50 -0.64
CA VAL A 14 -24.67 14.30 -0.10
C VAL A 14 -23.29 14.10 -0.71
N LEU A 15 -23.11 14.39 -2.01
CA LEU A 15 -21.81 14.34 -2.70
C LEU A 15 -20.81 15.33 -2.11
N LEU A 16 -21.21 16.59 -1.92
CA LEU A 16 -20.36 17.63 -1.32
C LEU A 16 -19.99 17.29 0.13
N PHE A 17 -20.94 16.82 0.93
CA PHE A 17 -20.67 16.34 2.29
C PHE A 17 -19.70 15.16 2.29
N ALA A 18 -19.90 14.18 1.41
CA ALA A 18 -19.02 13.02 1.28
C ALA A 18 -17.59 13.45 0.89
N ALA A 19 -17.43 14.27 -0.16
CA ALA A 19 -16.13 14.79 -0.60
C ALA A 19 -15.39 15.56 0.50
N PHE A 20 -16.09 16.41 1.26
CA PHE A 20 -15.52 17.10 2.42
C PHE A 20 -15.08 16.11 3.52
N ARG A 21 -15.85 15.04 3.74
CA ARG A 21 -15.55 14.00 4.73
C ARG A 21 -14.40 13.07 4.31
N VAL A 22 -14.13 12.87 3.02
CA VAL A 22 -12.91 12.19 2.54
C VAL A 22 -11.66 12.91 3.05
N ILE A 23 -11.60 14.23 2.87
CA ILE A 23 -10.42 15.04 3.19
C ILE A 23 -10.25 15.22 4.72
N THR A 24 -11.37 15.38 5.45
CA THR A 24 -11.37 15.67 6.89
C THR A 24 -11.37 14.43 7.80
N ALA A 25 -11.50 13.22 7.26
CA ALA A 25 -11.37 11.99 8.03
C ALA A 25 -9.97 11.84 8.68
N ARG A 26 -9.91 11.12 9.81
CA ARG A 26 -8.65 10.72 10.48
C ARG A 26 -8.27 9.28 10.15
N ASN A 27 -9.22 8.36 10.30
CA ASN A 27 -9.05 6.97 9.89
C ASN A 27 -9.17 6.86 8.34
N PRO A 28 -8.19 6.24 7.65
CA PRO A 28 -8.20 6.15 6.19
C PRO A 28 -9.34 5.25 5.65
N VAL A 29 -9.76 4.21 6.38
CA VAL A 29 -10.92 3.37 6.01
C VAL A 29 -12.19 4.22 5.92
N HIS A 30 -12.40 5.15 6.87
CA HIS A 30 -13.52 6.08 6.79
C HIS A 30 -13.42 7.04 5.59
N ALA A 31 -12.21 7.50 5.25
CA ALA A 31 -12.01 8.31 4.04
C ALA A 31 -12.42 7.55 2.77
N VAL A 32 -12.06 6.26 2.66
CA VAL A 32 -12.45 5.39 1.53
C VAL A 32 -13.96 5.14 1.49
N LEU A 33 -14.61 4.95 2.64
CA LEU A 33 -16.08 4.79 2.69
C LEU A 33 -16.83 6.06 2.28
N TYR A 34 -16.33 7.25 2.64
CA TYR A 34 -16.89 8.51 2.14
C TYR A 34 -16.61 8.72 0.64
N LEU A 35 -15.47 8.25 0.12
CA LEU A 35 -15.14 8.33 -1.31
C LEU A 35 -16.05 7.39 -2.14
N MET A 36 -16.32 6.20 -1.63
CA MET A 36 -17.32 5.26 -2.15
C MET A 36 -18.72 5.91 -2.18
N LEU A 37 -19.15 6.58 -1.10
CA LEU A 37 -20.40 7.33 -1.09
C LEU A 37 -20.41 8.45 -2.15
N ALA A 38 -19.34 9.23 -2.29
CA ALA A 38 -19.24 10.31 -3.27
C ALA A 38 -19.37 9.80 -4.72
N PHE A 39 -18.69 8.70 -5.08
CA PHE A 39 -18.83 8.08 -6.41
C PHE A 39 -20.25 7.52 -6.66
N SER A 40 -20.90 6.96 -5.64
CA SER A 40 -22.30 6.53 -5.72
C SER A 40 -23.25 7.70 -6.01
N GLN A 41 -23.08 8.85 -5.34
CA GLN A 41 -23.88 10.05 -5.63
C GLN A 41 -23.57 10.63 -7.02
N ALA A 42 -22.30 10.62 -7.45
CA ALA A 42 -21.92 11.08 -8.78
C ALA A 42 -22.58 10.24 -9.89
N ALA A 43 -22.63 8.91 -9.74
CA ALA A 43 -23.36 8.04 -10.65
C ALA A 43 -24.87 8.34 -10.68
N ALA A 44 -25.48 8.64 -9.53
CA ALA A 44 -26.90 9.02 -9.46
C ALA A 44 -27.17 10.36 -10.18
N VAL A 45 -26.28 11.35 -10.05
CA VAL A 45 -26.35 12.62 -10.81
C VAL A 45 -26.17 12.38 -12.32
N TRP A 46 -25.23 11.52 -12.72
CA TRP A 46 -25.05 11.16 -14.14
C TRP A 46 -26.26 10.44 -14.73
N LEU A 47 -26.94 9.60 -13.95
CA LEU A 47 -28.19 8.95 -14.36
C LEU A 47 -29.32 9.99 -14.58
N LEU A 48 -29.47 10.97 -13.68
CA LEU A 48 -30.39 12.11 -13.88
C LEU A 48 -30.09 12.92 -15.17
N LEU A 49 -28.83 12.98 -15.59
CA LEU A 49 -28.37 13.62 -16.83
C LEU A 49 -28.49 12.70 -18.08
N LYS A 50 -29.14 11.54 -17.98
CA LYS A 50 -29.22 10.50 -19.04
C LYS A 50 -27.88 9.92 -19.50
N ALA A 51 -26.81 10.07 -18.73
CA ALA A 51 -25.51 9.47 -18.99
C ALA A 51 -25.45 8.00 -18.50
N GLU A 52 -26.46 7.21 -18.87
CA GLU A 52 -26.75 5.87 -18.33
C GLU A 52 -25.55 4.93 -18.35
N PHE A 53 -24.88 4.79 -19.50
CA PHE A 53 -23.70 3.94 -19.65
C PHE A 53 -22.54 4.38 -18.76
N LEU A 54 -22.27 5.69 -18.69
CA LEU A 54 -21.19 6.23 -17.84
C LEU A 54 -21.51 6.05 -16.36
N ALA A 55 -22.77 6.25 -15.95
CA ALA A 55 -23.21 6.04 -14.57
C ALA A 55 -23.02 4.58 -14.13
N ILE A 56 -23.41 3.62 -14.97
CA ILE A 56 -23.23 2.19 -14.71
C ILE A 56 -21.74 1.82 -14.72
N ALA A 57 -20.95 2.32 -15.67
CA ALA A 57 -19.51 2.07 -15.74
C ALA A 57 -18.75 2.66 -14.54
N LEU A 58 -19.16 3.82 -14.03
CA LEU A 58 -18.60 4.44 -12.82
C LEU A 58 -18.84 3.54 -11.59
N VAL A 59 -20.03 2.97 -11.44
CA VAL A 59 -20.31 2.00 -10.38
C VAL A 59 -19.52 0.71 -10.57
N LEU A 60 -19.54 0.10 -11.75
CA LEU A 60 -18.90 -1.20 -11.99
C LEU A 60 -17.38 -1.13 -11.84
N VAL A 61 -16.73 -0.15 -12.47
CA VAL A 61 -15.26 -0.06 -12.51
C VAL A 61 -14.69 0.65 -11.28
N TYR A 62 -15.14 1.88 -10.98
CA TYR A 62 -14.56 2.63 -9.86
C TYR A 62 -15.06 2.08 -8.53
N LEU A 63 -16.39 1.96 -8.33
CA LEU A 63 -16.93 1.48 -7.06
C LEU A 63 -16.63 -0.01 -6.82
N GLY A 64 -16.82 -0.84 -7.85
CA GLY A 64 -16.69 -2.29 -7.78
C GLY A 64 -15.25 -2.80 -7.75
N ALA A 65 -14.39 -2.38 -8.69
CA ALA A 65 -13.03 -2.88 -8.78
C ALA A 65 -12.02 -2.00 -8.01
N VAL A 66 -11.95 -0.70 -8.33
CA VAL A 66 -10.87 0.17 -7.84
C VAL A 66 -11.02 0.49 -6.34
N MET A 67 -12.22 0.89 -5.89
CA MET A 67 -12.45 1.24 -4.48
C MET A 67 -12.40 0.02 -3.55
N VAL A 68 -12.80 -1.17 -4.01
CA VAL A 68 -12.68 -2.42 -3.22
C VAL A 68 -11.20 -2.83 -3.09
N LEU A 69 -10.42 -2.77 -4.17
CA LEU A 69 -8.97 -2.99 -4.11
C LEU A 69 -8.30 -2.00 -3.13
N PHE A 70 -8.69 -0.72 -3.21
CA PHE A 70 -8.14 0.31 -2.33
C PHE A 70 -8.55 0.11 -0.87
N LEU A 71 -9.77 -0.37 -0.59
CA LEU A 71 -10.22 -0.77 0.75
C LEU A 71 -9.37 -1.93 1.29
N PHE A 72 -9.14 -2.98 0.49
CA PHE A 72 -8.25 -4.09 0.89
C PHE A 72 -6.84 -3.61 1.23
N VAL A 73 -6.24 -2.74 0.42
CA VAL A 73 -4.90 -2.18 0.68
C VAL A 73 -4.88 -1.32 1.93
N VAL A 74 -5.86 -0.43 2.12
CA VAL A 74 -5.97 0.46 3.28
C VAL A 74 -6.35 -0.27 4.58
N MET A 75 -6.97 -1.45 4.50
CA MET A 75 -7.26 -2.30 5.65
C MET A 75 -6.11 -3.26 6.00
N MET A 76 -5.27 -3.62 5.02
CA MET A 76 -4.06 -4.43 5.22
C MET A 76 -2.86 -3.60 5.71
N LEU A 77 -2.84 -2.30 5.42
CA LEU A 77 -1.81 -1.35 5.85
C LEU A 77 -2.37 -0.41 6.92
N ASP A 78 -1.94 -0.57 8.18
CA ASP A 78 -2.31 0.37 9.25
C ASP A 78 -1.53 1.69 9.10
N LEU A 79 -2.11 2.61 8.33
CA LEU A 79 -1.50 3.89 7.96
C LEU A 79 -1.79 4.98 9.00
N ASN A 80 -0.86 5.17 9.94
CA ASN A 80 -0.90 6.33 10.84
C ASN A 80 -0.57 7.64 10.08
N ILE A 81 -1.59 8.47 9.85
CA ILE A 81 -1.52 9.71 9.06
C ILE A 81 -1.17 10.95 9.91
N ASP A 82 -1.10 10.84 11.24
CA ASP A 82 -0.95 12.02 12.11
C ASP A 82 0.47 12.63 12.05
N SER A 83 1.48 11.85 11.67
CA SER A 83 2.83 12.34 11.34
C SER A 83 2.84 13.18 10.05
N LEU A 84 2.11 12.73 9.01
CA LEU A 84 2.05 13.39 7.69
C LEU A 84 1.27 14.71 7.70
N ARG A 85 0.47 14.98 8.75
CA ARG A 85 -0.30 16.23 8.89
C ARG A 85 0.48 17.37 9.57
N GLN A 86 1.67 17.12 10.09
CA GLN A 86 2.50 18.16 10.70
C GLN A 86 2.90 19.22 9.66
N GLY A 87 2.56 20.49 9.94
CA GLY A 87 2.81 21.61 9.02
C GLY A 87 1.74 21.86 7.94
N PHE A 88 0.67 21.05 7.85
CA PHE A 88 -0.43 21.28 6.88
C PHE A 88 -1.06 22.68 7.03
N TRP A 89 -1.37 23.08 8.27
CA TRP A 89 -1.99 24.38 8.58
C TRP A 89 -1.13 25.59 8.18
N LYS A 90 0.20 25.44 8.03
CA LYS A 90 1.08 26.51 7.54
C LYS A 90 0.90 26.78 6.04
N HIS A 91 0.49 25.76 5.28
CA HIS A 91 0.29 25.81 3.82
C HIS A 91 -1.18 26.00 3.43
N PHE A 92 -2.11 25.71 4.33
CA PHE A 92 -3.55 25.89 4.15
C PHE A 92 -3.98 27.26 3.57
N PRO A 93 -3.50 28.44 4.06
CA PRO A 93 -3.95 29.72 3.50
C PRO A 93 -3.53 29.92 2.02
N LEU A 94 -2.36 29.41 1.62
CA LEU A 94 -1.91 29.45 0.23
C LEU A 94 -2.74 28.50 -0.65
N ALA A 95 -3.00 27.27 -0.16
CA ALA A 95 -3.84 26.30 -0.85
C ALA A 95 -5.30 26.79 -1.01
N ALA A 96 -5.84 27.47 -0.01
CA ALA A 96 -7.17 28.08 -0.05
C ALA A 96 -7.23 29.22 -1.08
N LEU A 97 -6.22 30.09 -1.13
CA LEU A 97 -6.12 31.16 -2.12
C LEU A 97 -6.08 30.59 -3.55
N ILE A 98 -5.24 29.59 -3.80
CA ILE A 98 -5.15 28.90 -5.10
C ILE A 98 -6.51 28.26 -5.47
N GLY A 99 -7.16 27.59 -4.51
CA GLY A 99 -8.49 27.00 -4.72
C GLY A 99 -9.57 28.03 -5.07
N VAL A 100 -9.53 29.22 -4.46
CA VAL A 100 -10.45 30.32 -4.79
C VAL A 100 -10.17 30.89 -6.18
N VAL A 101 -8.90 31.06 -6.57
CA VAL A 101 -8.53 31.51 -7.93
C VAL A 101 -9.05 30.54 -8.98
N ILE A 102 -8.78 29.23 -8.82
CA ILE A 102 -9.27 28.18 -9.74
C ILE A 102 -10.80 28.16 -9.79
N ALA A 103 -11.48 28.32 -8.65
CA ALA A 103 -12.94 28.38 -8.61
C ALA A 103 -13.51 29.60 -9.36
N LEU A 104 -12.84 30.76 -9.28
CA LEU A 104 -13.22 31.97 -10.01
C LEU A 104 -12.93 31.86 -11.51
N GLU A 105 -11.81 31.25 -11.92
CA GLU A 105 -11.51 30.96 -13.32
C GLU A 105 -12.54 30.00 -13.92
N MET A 106 -12.86 28.90 -13.22
CA MET A 106 -13.90 27.96 -13.66
C MET A 106 -15.29 28.62 -13.71
N ALA A 107 -15.64 29.48 -12.75
CA ALA A 107 -16.88 30.24 -12.79
C ALA A 107 -16.91 31.21 -13.99
N TYR A 108 -15.81 31.91 -14.28
CA TYR A 108 -15.70 32.81 -15.42
C TYR A 108 -15.82 32.08 -16.78
N VAL A 109 -15.17 30.92 -16.92
CA VAL A 109 -15.28 30.06 -18.11
C VAL A 109 -16.72 29.56 -18.32
N LEU A 110 -17.40 29.15 -17.24
CA LEU A 110 -18.79 28.68 -17.30
C LEU A 110 -19.79 29.82 -17.57
N MET A 111 -19.61 30.99 -16.95
CA MET A 111 -20.49 32.16 -17.15
C MET A 111 -20.27 32.88 -18.48
N GLY A 112 -19.03 32.94 -18.97
CA GLY A 112 -18.70 33.47 -20.30
C GLY A 112 -19.15 32.57 -21.45
N GLY A 113 -19.62 31.36 -21.13
CA GLY A 113 -19.99 30.30 -22.07
C GLY A 113 -18.79 29.66 -22.74
N PHE A 114 -18.88 28.35 -23.00
CA PHE A 114 -18.04 27.75 -24.02
C PHE A 114 -18.35 28.43 -25.35
N ARG A 115 -17.40 29.21 -25.89
CA ARG A 115 -17.55 29.99 -27.13
C ARG A 115 -17.52 29.09 -28.38
N LEU A 116 -18.46 28.14 -28.42
CA LEU A 116 -18.73 27.26 -29.53
C LEU A 116 -19.50 28.05 -30.59
N GLN A 117 -18.96 28.14 -31.80
CA GLN A 117 -19.54 28.89 -32.90
C GLN A 117 -20.64 28.08 -33.61
N GLY A 118 -21.73 27.76 -32.89
CA GLY A 118 -22.88 27.06 -33.45
C GLY A 118 -23.96 26.65 -32.43
N SER A 119 -25.22 26.85 -32.83
CA SER A 119 -26.47 26.33 -32.24
C SER A 119 -26.82 26.69 -30.78
N ALA A 120 -28.11 26.85 -30.50
CA ALA A 120 -28.57 27.09 -29.13
C ALA A 120 -28.52 25.79 -28.30
N PRO A 121 -28.14 25.84 -27.01
CA PRO A 121 -28.02 24.64 -26.17
C PRO A 121 -29.36 23.89 -25.98
N ALA A 122 -30.49 24.57 -26.16
CA ALA A 122 -31.82 23.95 -26.15
C ALA A 122 -32.03 22.95 -27.31
N GLU A 123 -31.51 23.26 -28.50
CA GLU A 123 -31.64 22.39 -29.68
C GLU A 123 -30.74 21.16 -29.57
N MET A 124 -29.50 21.34 -29.08
CA MET A 124 -28.60 20.22 -28.78
C MET A 124 -29.18 19.29 -27.69
N ALA A 125 -29.82 19.86 -26.66
CA ALA A 125 -30.47 19.06 -25.62
C ALA A 125 -31.68 18.27 -26.14
N GLN A 126 -32.44 18.81 -27.10
CA GLN A 126 -33.52 18.09 -27.77
C GLN A 126 -33.00 17.02 -28.74
N ALA A 127 -31.94 17.31 -29.50
CA ALA A 127 -31.27 16.32 -30.36
C ALA A 127 -30.71 15.15 -29.55
N ALA A 128 -30.02 15.42 -28.42
CA ALA A 128 -29.54 14.39 -27.51
C ALA A 128 -30.69 13.58 -26.88
N ALA A 129 -31.85 14.19 -26.64
CA ALA A 129 -33.05 13.49 -26.17
C ALA A 129 -33.70 12.59 -27.23
N ALA A 130 -33.39 12.76 -28.52
CA ALA A 130 -33.86 11.92 -29.63
C ALA A 130 -32.86 10.80 -30.03
N GLN A 131 -31.61 10.86 -29.58
CA GLN A 131 -30.52 9.95 -30.00
C GLN A 131 -30.51 8.58 -29.29
N GLY A 132 -31.64 7.85 -29.35
CA GLY A 132 -31.70 6.40 -29.10
C GLY A 132 -31.07 5.93 -27.78
N SER A 133 -30.19 4.92 -27.85
CA SER A 133 -29.45 4.41 -26.68
C SER A 133 -28.05 5.01 -26.63
N ASN A 134 -27.73 5.66 -25.51
CA ASN A 134 -26.44 6.30 -25.24
C ASN A 134 -25.26 5.32 -25.42
N THR A 135 -25.39 4.09 -24.94
CA THR A 135 -24.43 2.98 -25.13
C THR A 135 -24.10 2.72 -26.60
N LYS A 136 -25.09 2.79 -27.50
CA LYS A 136 -24.88 2.58 -28.95
C LYS A 136 -24.17 3.77 -29.60
N ALA A 137 -24.51 5.00 -29.21
CA ALA A 137 -23.86 6.20 -29.72
C ALA A 137 -22.36 6.24 -29.33
N LEU A 138 -22.07 5.98 -28.05
CA LEU A 138 -20.69 5.87 -27.56
C LEU A 138 -19.93 4.71 -28.20
N GLY A 139 -20.57 3.54 -28.34
CA GLY A 139 -19.97 2.39 -29.01
C GLY A 139 -19.57 2.67 -30.46
N LEU A 140 -20.41 3.38 -31.21
CA LEU A 140 -20.07 3.82 -32.57
C LEU A 140 -18.86 4.75 -32.56
N LEU A 141 -18.90 5.85 -31.80
CA LEU A 141 -17.81 6.84 -31.73
C LEU A 141 -16.46 6.23 -31.30
N LEU A 142 -16.48 5.31 -30.32
CA LEU A 142 -15.28 4.63 -29.82
C LEU A 142 -14.62 3.74 -30.89
N TYR A 143 -15.40 3.14 -31.79
CA TYR A 143 -14.91 2.24 -32.83
C TYR A 143 -14.85 2.86 -34.24
N SER A 144 -15.31 4.11 -34.43
CA SER A 144 -15.15 4.87 -35.69
C SER A 144 -14.09 5.97 -35.59
N GLU A 145 -14.14 6.81 -34.55
CA GLU A 145 -13.34 8.04 -34.46
C GLU A 145 -12.25 7.92 -33.38
N TYR A 146 -12.60 7.43 -32.19
CA TYR A 146 -11.70 7.34 -31.03
C TYR A 146 -10.91 6.02 -30.96
N VAL A 147 -10.70 5.38 -32.12
CA VAL A 147 -10.01 4.08 -32.24
C VAL A 147 -8.59 4.12 -31.66
N TYR A 148 -7.83 5.20 -31.90
CA TYR A 148 -6.47 5.34 -31.36
C TYR A 148 -6.45 5.45 -29.82
N PRO A 149 -7.25 6.32 -29.16
CA PRO A 149 -7.45 6.25 -27.71
C PRO A 149 -7.82 4.87 -27.16
N VAL A 150 -8.71 4.12 -27.84
CA VAL A 150 -9.10 2.76 -27.42
C VAL A 150 -7.92 1.78 -27.49
N GLN A 151 -7.12 1.84 -28.57
CA GLN A 151 -5.89 1.03 -28.70
C GLN A 151 -4.85 1.38 -27.62
N ILE A 152 -4.63 2.68 -27.36
CA ILE A 152 -3.70 3.16 -26.33
C ILE A 152 -4.16 2.69 -24.93
N ALA A 153 -5.46 2.79 -24.62
CA ALA A 153 -6.01 2.30 -23.36
C ALA A 153 -5.80 0.78 -23.19
N ALA A 154 -5.98 -0.01 -24.26
CA ALA A 154 -5.72 -1.46 -24.21
C ALA A 154 -4.24 -1.78 -23.92
N VAL A 155 -3.29 -1.05 -24.54
CA VAL A 155 -1.86 -1.21 -24.27
C VAL A 155 -1.52 -0.84 -22.82
N ILE A 156 -2.08 0.26 -22.30
CA ILE A 156 -1.87 0.70 -20.90
C ILE A 156 -2.35 -0.37 -19.91
N LEU A 157 -3.52 -0.98 -20.15
CA LEU A 157 -4.05 -2.06 -19.30
C LEU A 157 -3.15 -3.31 -19.30
N VAL A 158 -2.60 -3.69 -20.46
CA VAL A 158 -1.66 -4.82 -20.57
C VAL A 158 -0.36 -4.52 -19.80
N VAL A 159 0.20 -3.32 -19.94
CA VAL A 159 1.42 -2.92 -19.20
C VAL A 159 1.17 -2.90 -17.68
N ALA A 160 0.03 -2.36 -17.24
CA ALA A 160 -0.33 -2.34 -15.82
C ALA A 160 -0.47 -3.76 -15.23
N MET A 161 -1.09 -4.69 -15.96
CA MET A 161 -1.20 -6.09 -15.55
C MET A 161 0.17 -6.77 -15.45
N ILE A 162 1.05 -6.59 -16.45
CA ILE A 162 2.40 -7.16 -16.46
C ILE A 162 3.21 -6.64 -15.27
N ALA A 163 3.18 -5.33 -15.00
CA ALA A 163 3.90 -4.73 -13.87
C ALA A 163 3.38 -5.25 -12.51
N ALA A 164 2.06 -5.30 -12.32
CA ALA A 164 1.46 -5.81 -11.08
C ALA A 164 1.82 -7.28 -10.82
N ILE A 165 1.80 -8.13 -11.86
CA ILE A 165 2.22 -9.54 -11.75
C ILE A 165 3.72 -9.63 -11.46
N ALA A 166 4.56 -8.94 -12.22
CA ALA A 166 6.02 -9.03 -12.07
C ALA A 166 6.52 -8.64 -10.67
N LEU A 167 5.88 -7.65 -10.03
CA LEU A 167 6.20 -7.22 -8.67
C LEU A 167 5.66 -8.15 -7.57
N THR A 168 4.61 -8.93 -7.85
CA THR A 168 3.96 -9.83 -6.87
C THR A 168 4.33 -11.31 -7.05
N LEU A 169 4.98 -11.69 -8.16
CA LEU A 169 5.27 -13.08 -8.50
C LEU A 169 6.33 -13.72 -7.57
N ARG A 170 5.87 -14.34 -6.48
CA ARG A 170 6.71 -15.10 -5.55
C ARG A 170 7.20 -16.41 -6.18
N GLN A 171 8.32 -16.37 -6.89
CA GLN A 171 9.06 -17.56 -7.33
C GLN A 171 9.36 -18.48 -6.12
N ARG A 172 9.05 -19.78 -6.27
CA ARG A 172 9.40 -20.82 -5.29
C ARG A 172 10.91 -21.07 -5.30
N LYS A 173 11.50 -21.30 -4.12
CA LYS A 173 12.94 -21.55 -3.93
C LYS A 173 13.34 -23.00 -4.22
N ASP A 174 12.36 -23.88 -4.36
CA ASP A 174 12.54 -25.34 -4.23
C ASP A 174 12.95 -26.01 -5.56
N THR A 175 13.03 -25.23 -6.65
CA THR A 175 13.34 -25.69 -8.00
C THR A 175 14.83 -25.57 -8.29
N LYS A 176 15.50 -26.70 -8.56
CA LYS A 176 16.92 -26.75 -8.94
C LYS A 176 17.08 -26.85 -10.45
N PHE A 177 17.96 -26.04 -11.03
CA PHE A 177 18.33 -26.08 -12.44
C PHE A 177 19.82 -26.41 -12.58
N VAL A 178 20.20 -27.07 -13.68
CA VAL A 178 21.58 -27.50 -13.95
C VAL A 178 22.17 -26.69 -15.10
N ASN A 179 23.23 -25.92 -14.82
CA ASN A 179 24.01 -25.26 -15.85
C ASN A 179 25.12 -26.18 -16.37
N VAL A 180 24.98 -26.63 -17.62
CA VAL A 180 25.93 -27.57 -18.24
C VAL A 180 27.34 -26.96 -18.38
N LYS A 181 27.47 -25.62 -18.51
CA LYS A 181 28.78 -24.97 -18.68
C LYS A 181 29.71 -25.15 -17.48
N ASP A 182 29.14 -25.22 -16.28
CA ASP A 182 29.92 -25.28 -15.03
C ASP A 182 30.51 -26.69 -14.81
N GLN A 183 29.91 -27.72 -15.41
CA GLN A 183 30.35 -29.11 -15.31
C GLN A 183 31.58 -29.43 -16.19
N VAL A 184 31.86 -28.62 -17.21
CA VAL A 184 32.92 -28.87 -18.21
C VAL A 184 34.29 -28.30 -17.79
N HIS A 185 34.36 -27.43 -16.79
CA HIS A 185 35.57 -26.62 -16.48
C HIS A 185 36.34 -27.01 -15.21
N VAL A 186 35.94 -28.09 -14.51
CA VAL A 186 36.44 -28.44 -13.16
C VAL A 186 37.90 -28.95 -13.18
N LYS A 187 38.70 -28.57 -12.17
CA LYS A 187 40.12 -28.96 -12.03
C LYS A 187 40.38 -29.81 -10.77
N ALA A 188 41.52 -30.49 -10.72
CA ALA A 188 41.80 -31.53 -9.72
C ALA A 188 42.14 -31.03 -8.30
N ALA A 189 42.50 -29.75 -8.12
CA ALA A 189 43.09 -29.24 -6.88
C ALA A 189 42.10 -28.95 -5.74
N GLU A 190 40.80 -28.81 -6.03
CA GLU A 190 39.83 -28.11 -5.17
C GLU A 190 39.10 -29.02 -4.17
N ARG A 191 39.77 -30.05 -3.59
CA ARG A 191 39.05 -31.24 -3.08
C ARG A 191 38.91 -31.48 -1.56
N MET A 192 39.73 -30.96 -0.63
CA MET A 192 39.65 -31.33 0.83
C MET A 192 40.20 -30.28 1.84
N SER A 193 39.66 -30.25 3.09
CA SER A 193 40.29 -29.67 4.32
C SER A 193 39.64 -30.21 5.65
N VAL A 194 40.23 -29.99 6.85
CA VAL A 194 39.82 -30.59 8.15
C VAL A 194 40.14 -29.70 9.39
N VAL A 195 39.31 -29.68 10.46
CA VAL A 195 39.50 -28.92 11.74
C VAL A 195 38.93 -29.68 12.99
N LYS A 196 39.37 -29.38 14.24
CA LYS A 196 38.89 -29.95 15.54
C LYS A 196 38.87 -28.93 16.71
N LEU A 197 38.16 -29.21 17.82
CA LEU A 197 38.00 -28.37 19.04
C LEU A 197 37.74 -29.18 20.35
N ALA A 198 37.78 -28.52 21.52
CA ALA A 198 37.42 -29.03 22.87
C ALA A 198 36.90 -27.89 23.80
N ALA A 199 36.38 -28.20 24.99
CA ALA A 199 35.67 -27.27 25.93
C ALA A 199 36.05 -27.56 27.42
N THR A 200 35.53 -26.96 28.51
CA THR A 200 34.31 -26.13 28.78
C THR A 200 34.62 -25.12 29.95
N LEU A 201 33.83 -24.69 30.97
CA LEU A 201 32.48 -24.97 31.52
C LEU A 201 31.78 -23.64 32.05
N PRO A 202 31.15 -23.44 33.24
CA PRO A 202 30.41 -22.21 33.63
C PRO A 202 31.26 -21.37 34.66
N PRO A 203 30.76 -20.46 35.56
CA PRO A 203 29.42 -19.90 35.91
C PRO A 203 29.34 -18.35 35.66
N PRO A 204 28.37 -17.54 36.19
CA PRO A 204 27.20 -17.79 37.04
C PRO A 204 25.85 -17.24 36.50
N SER A 205 25.27 -16.15 37.06
CA SER A 205 23.84 -15.81 36.93
C SER A 205 23.48 -15.00 35.67
N LEU A 206 22.79 -15.65 34.73
CA LEU A 206 22.71 -15.21 33.35
C LEU A 206 21.82 -14.00 33.02
N GLY A 207 20.79 -13.65 33.79
CA GLY A 207 19.78 -12.65 33.37
C GLY A 207 20.39 -11.30 32.93
N ALA A 208 21.15 -10.65 33.82
CA ALA A 208 21.84 -9.40 33.51
C ALA A 208 23.02 -9.59 32.51
N MET A 209 23.64 -10.76 32.50
CA MET A 209 24.77 -11.08 31.62
C MET A 209 24.33 -11.28 30.17
N LEU A 210 23.17 -11.90 29.94
CA LEU A 210 22.54 -12.04 28.63
C LEU A 210 22.20 -10.67 28.04
N PHE A 211 21.67 -9.75 28.84
CA PHE A 211 21.42 -8.37 28.41
C PHE A 211 22.73 -7.67 28.01
N ALA A 212 23.76 -7.72 28.85
CA ALA A 212 25.07 -7.12 28.56
C ALA A 212 25.75 -7.73 27.32
N LEU A 213 25.74 -9.06 27.19
CA LEU A 213 26.27 -9.80 26.03
C LEU A 213 25.50 -9.46 24.75
N SER A 214 24.18 -9.25 24.84
CA SER A 214 23.36 -8.87 23.69
C SER A 214 23.75 -7.49 23.16
N VAL A 215 23.90 -6.49 24.04
CA VAL A 215 24.34 -5.14 23.66
C VAL A 215 25.75 -5.15 23.07
N ILE A 216 26.69 -5.87 23.69
CA ILE A 216 28.07 -6.01 23.19
C ILE A 216 28.11 -6.74 21.84
N GLY A 217 27.27 -7.78 21.67
CA GLY A 217 27.15 -8.56 20.45
C GLY A 217 26.74 -7.72 19.24
N ILE A 218 25.82 -6.76 19.41
CA ILE A 218 25.38 -5.84 18.35
C ILE A 218 26.55 -4.97 17.83
N PHE A 219 27.37 -4.42 18.73
CA PHE A 219 28.51 -3.57 18.33
C PHE A 219 29.65 -4.36 17.66
N LEU A 220 29.95 -5.57 18.15
CA LEU A 220 30.99 -6.43 17.59
C LEU A 220 30.57 -7.03 16.23
N ASN A 221 29.36 -7.61 16.16
CA ASN A 221 28.87 -8.34 14.99
C ASN A 221 27.92 -7.50 14.09
N ARG A 222 28.14 -6.18 14.02
CA ARG A 222 27.45 -5.22 13.12
C ARG A 222 27.42 -5.59 11.62
N LYS A 223 28.15 -6.65 11.24
CA LYS A 223 28.32 -7.18 9.89
C LYS A 223 27.43 -8.38 9.56
N ASN A 224 26.72 -8.97 10.51
CA ASN A 224 25.88 -10.15 10.28
C ASN A 224 24.44 -9.91 10.76
N LEU A 225 23.50 -9.78 9.82
CA LEU A 225 22.12 -9.39 10.14
C LEU A 225 21.37 -10.44 10.99
N ILE A 226 21.67 -11.74 10.84
CA ILE A 226 21.12 -12.78 11.75
C ILE A 226 21.56 -12.49 13.19
N VAL A 227 22.85 -12.23 13.40
CA VAL A 227 23.42 -12.09 14.75
C VAL A 227 22.86 -10.86 15.45
N LEU A 228 22.66 -9.76 14.71
CA LEU A 228 22.02 -8.56 15.24
C LEU A 228 20.56 -8.84 15.69
N LEU A 229 19.76 -9.54 14.88
CA LEU A 229 18.39 -9.93 15.24
C LEU A 229 18.37 -10.89 16.44
N MET A 230 19.23 -11.91 16.47
CA MET A 230 19.34 -12.85 17.60
C MET A 230 19.76 -12.16 18.90
N CYS A 231 20.59 -11.11 18.84
CA CYS A 231 20.92 -10.31 20.02
C CYS A 231 19.70 -9.51 20.54
N ILE A 232 18.81 -9.01 19.67
CA ILE A 232 17.59 -8.34 20.12
C ILE A 232 16.62 -9.34 20.79
N GLU A 233 16.44 -10.51 20.19
CA GLU A 233 15.62 -11.61 20.77
C GLU A 233 16.15 -12.05 22.14
N LEU A 234 17.48 -12.20 22.30
CA LEU A 234 18.12 -12.50 23.59
C LEU A 234 17.94 -11.39 24.63
N MET A 235 17.89 -10.12 24.20
CA MET A 235 17.63 -8.97 25.06
C MET A 235 16.18 -8.98 25.59
N LEU A 236 15.20 -9.28 24.72
CA LEU A 236 13.79 -9.42 25.12
C LEU A 236 13.56 -10.65 26.03
N LEU A 237 14.24 -11.77 25.77
CA LEU A 237 14.19 -12.96 26.61
C LEU A 237 14.74 -12.69 28.03
N ALA A 238 15.82 -11.92 28.15
CA ALA A 238 16.38 -11.53 29.45
C ALA A 238 15.40 -10.68 30.29
N VAL A 239 14.63 -9.79 29.65
CA VAL A 239 13.58 -8.99 30.31
C VAL A 239 12.42 -9.89 30.78
N ASN A 240 11.96 -10.82 29.94
CA ASN A 240 10.89 -11.75 30.30
C ASN A 240 11.23 -12.61 31.52
N MET A 241 12.46 -13.14 31.60
CA MET A 241 12.92 -13.95 32.73
C MET A 241 12.84 -13.19 34.06
N ASN A 242 13.06 -11.88 34.04
CA ASN A 242 12.99 -11.02 35.22
C ASN A 242 11.54 -10.84 35.72
N PHE A 243 10.59 -10.58 34.81
CA PHE A 243 9.16 -10.44 35.16
C PHE A 243 8.54 -11.73 35.73
N VAL A 244 8.90 -12.90 35.19
CA VAL A 244 8.46 -14.20 35.75
C VAL A 244 8.99 -14.40 37.18
N ALA A 245 10.25 -14.07 37.43
CA ALA A 245 10.87 -14.21 38.75
C ALA A 245 10.18 -13.33 39.81
N PHE A 246 9.91 -12.06 39.51
CA PHE A 246 9.18 -11.17 40.42
C PHE A 246 7.73 -11.62 40.64
N SER A 247 7.04 -12.10 39.59
CA SER A 247 5.69 -12.66 39.70
C SER A 247 5.62 -13.82 40.69
N HIS A 248 6.56 -14.77 40.61
CA HIS A 248 6.61 -15.90 41.53
C HIS A 248 6.96 -15.47 42.96
N TYR A 249 7.86 -14.49 43.14
CA TYR A 249 8.31 -14.03 44.45
C TYR A 249 7.26 -13.22 45.22
N LEU A 250 6.49 -12.36 44.55
CA LEU A 250 5.39 -11.62 45.18
C LEU A 250 4.07 -12.42 45.24
N GLY A 251 4.02 -13.62 44.65
CA GLY A 251 2.81 -14.44 44.57
C GLY A 251 1.72 -13.88 43.63
N ASP A 252 2.09 -12.92 42.77
CA ASP A 252 1.17 -12.14 41.94
C ASP A 252 1.29 -12.51 40.46
N MET A 253 0.17 -12.91 39.84
CA MET A 253 0.10 -13.30 38.43
C MET A 253 0.23 -12.12 37.45
N HIS A 254 0.15 -10.85 37.88
CA HIS A 254 0.27 -9.70 36.98
C HIS A 254 1.61 -9.66 36.22
N GLY A 255 2.72 -10.10 36.82
CA GLY A 255 4.00 -10.21 36.13
C GLY A 255 4.02 -11.29 35.03
N GLN A 256 3.31 -12.41 35.22
CA GLN A 256 3.10 -13.42 34.16
C GLN A 256 2.24 -12.86 33.02
N ILE A 257 1.20 -12.08 33.33
CA ILE A 257 0.34 -11.44 32.32
C ILE A 257 1.15 -10.48 31.43
N PHE A 258 2.09 -9.71 31.99
CA PHE A 258 2.95 -8.82 31.21
C PHE A 258 3.89 -9.54 30.23
N VAL A 259 4.37 -10.74 30.58
CA VAL A 259 5.27 -11.54 29.72
C VAL A 259 4.58 -11.95 28.42
N PHE A 260 3.27 -12.24 28.42
CA PHE A 260 2.52 -12.54 27.19
C PHE A 260 2.52 -11.36 26.20
N PHE A 261 2.46 -10.11 26.68
CA PHE A 261 2.54 -8.94 25.81
C PHE A 261 3.93 -8.76 25.19
N ILE A 262 5.00 -8.95 25.97
CA ILE A 262 6.39 -8.83 25.47
C ILE A 262 6.71 -9.95 24.45
N LEU A 263 6.27 -11.19 24.71
CA LEU A 263 6.39 -12.30 23.74
C LEU A 263 5.62 -12.03 22.44
N THR A 264 4.50 -11.30 22.50
CA THR A 264 3.72 -10.91 21.30
C THR A 264 4.46 -9.85 20.47
N VAL A 265 5.15 -8.90 21.11
CA VAL A 265 5.99 -7.91 20.41
C VAL A 265 7.19 -8.57 19.74
N ALA A 266 7.88 -9.48 20.45
CA ALA A 266 9.00 -10.25 19.89
C ALA A 266 8.59 -11.00 18.60
N ALA A 267 7.44 -11.69 18.61
CA ALA A 267 6.93 -12.39 17.44
C ALA A 267 6.68 -11.48 16.22
N ALA A 268 6.27 -10.22 16.44
CA ALA A 268 6.05 -9.25 15.36
C ALA A 268 7.36 -8.72 14.75
N GLU A 269 8.36 -8.43 15.59
CA GLU A 269 9.71 -8.04 15.13
C GLU A 269 10.38 -9.19 14.38
N SER A 270 10.31 -10.41 14.94
CA SER A 270 10.84 -11.63 14.33
C SER A 270 10.26 -11.89 12.94
N ALA A 271 8.95 -11.65 12.73
CA ALA A 271 8.30 -11.80 11.43
C ALA A 271 8.85 -10.83 10.36
N ILE A 272 9.10 -9.56 10.70
CA ILE A 272 9.66 -8.56 9.77
C ILE A 272 11.15 -8.83 9.55
N GLY A 273 11.90 -9.13 10.61
CA GLY A 273 13.30 -9.51 10.56
C GLY A 273 13.54 -10.73 9.67
N LEU A 274 12.81 -11.83 9.89
CA LEU A 274 12.87 -13.01 9.02
C LEU A 274 12.38 -12.71 7.60
N ALA A 275 11.35 -11.88 7.38
CA ALA A 275 10.91 -11.56 6.01
C ALA A 275 12.04 -10.91 5.20
N LEU A 276 12.75 -9.93 5.78
CA LEU A 276 13.90 -9.28 5.15
C LEU A 276 15.10 -10.24 4.99
N LEU A 277 15.36 -11.04 6.02
CA LEU A 277 16.51 -11.95 6.07
C LEU A 277 16.35 -13.14 5.12
N VAL A 278 15.15 -13.71 5.03
CA VAL A 278 14.76 -14.76 4.07
C VAL A 278 14.78 -14.22 2.64
N LEU A 279 14.71 -12.91 2.42
CA LEU A 279 14.85 -12.23 1.13
C LEU A 279 16.32 -11.96 0.75
N LEU A 280 17.21 -11.68 1.71
CA LEU A 280 18.67 -11.62 1.49
C LEU A 280 19.28 -13.02 1.28
N PHE A 281 19.02 -13.94 2.22
CA PHE A 281 19.54 -15.31 2.20
C PHE A 281 18.99 -16.14 1.03
N ARG A 282 17.87 -15.72 0.41
CA ARG A 282 17.37 -16.22 -0.89
C ARG A 282 18.37 -16.11 -2.03
N ASN A 283 19.22 -15.09 -2.01
CA ASN A 283 19.94 -14.62 -3.19
C ASN A 283 21.46 -14.73 -3.08
N LYS A 284 22.02 -14.66 -1.86
CA LYS A 284 23.47 -14.71 -1.60
C LYS A 284 23.93 -15.99 -0.91
N SER A 285 23.02 -16.79 -0.33
CA SER A 285 23.34 -17.94 0.56
C SER A 285 24.29 -17.61 1.72
N ASN A 286 24.46 -16.31 1.99
CA ASN A 286 25.30 -15.70 3.02
C ASN A 286 24.54 -14.47 3.54
N ILE A 287 24.76 -14.09 4.80
CA ILE A 287 24.12 -12.93 5.46
C ILE A 287 25.16 -11.95 6.00
N ASN A 288 26.41 -12.10 5.55
CA ASN A 288 27.48 -11.14 5.80
C ASN A 288 27.25 -9.88 4.96
N VAL A 289 27.01 -8.77 5.66
CA VAL A 289 26.73 -7.43 5.11
C VAL A 289 27.94 -6.87 4.35
N ASP A 290 29.16 -7.32 4.65
CA ASP A 290 30.38 -6.91 3.92
C ASP A 290 30.35 -7.27 2.42
N GLU A 291 29.70 -8.38 2.05
CA GLU A 291 29.65 -8.86 0.65
C GLU A 291 28.64 -8.11 -0.23
N LEU A 292 28.05 -7.02 0.27
CA LEU A 292 27.29 -6.07 -0.55
C LEU A 292 28.21 -5.13 -1.36
N ASN A 293 29.49 -5.00 -0.99
CA ASN A 293 30.44 -4.06 -1.62
C ASN A 293 31.29 -4.66 -2.76
N SER A 294 31.12 -5.93 -3.15
CA SER A 294 32.08 -6.63 -4.04
C SER A 294 31.57 -7.04 -5.43
N LEU A 295 30.30 -6.81 -5.76
CA LEU A 295 29.81 -7.01 -7.13
C LEU A 295 30.13 -5.79 -8.00
N LYS A 296 31.22 -5.90 -8.78
CA LYS A 296 31.45 -5.04 -9.95
C LYS A 296 30.36 -5.30 -11.00
N GLY A 297 29.43 -4.36 -11.12
CA GLY A 297 29.24 -3.68 -12.41
C GLY A 297 30.22 -2.52 -12.44
#